data_AF-A0A7K2HYP3-F1
#
_entry.id   AF-A0A7K2HYP3-F1
#
_cell.length_a   1.000
_cell.length_b   1.000
_cell.length_c   1.000
_cell.angle_alpha   90.00
_cell.angle_beta   90.00
_cell.angle_gamma   90.00
#
_symmetry.space_group_name_H-M   'P 1'
#
loop_
_entity.id
_entity.type
_entity.pdbx_description
1 polymer ?
#
loop_
_entity_poly.entity_id
_entity_poly.type
_entity_poly.pdbx_seq_one_letter_code
_entity_poly.pdbx_strand_id
1 'polypeptide(L)'
;MASSILEDQTVSTLPDIVKAPLLALGAFLVLYRILVIRDRRPTSTAANWYAFWIAVYALTREHALHKWIGDSRYLSMLSMSDVRNIGYAAFAASAMSLFLLAVRWRSRTGLASLRLSIVACTIVVGIGVALFVLASPARGLAVEELHSWRTGVYLTLYCVAFLPAEGIIAAILIGMARAATDWKRRTLVLLLLAAILVSAIDLATRIVSGWMLAAGEVNWFSEPRSAVLNDLLFYPSVIWLVPVGAPLVIQDIRMRLGFASSAEGRIQALSPMWNDLTTVAPQYRLAELSDSGLPSATEREHRMRIELEDIVFAMARYLPVNAQWPADPADRARMLHLACTRYSAKNTQPHPGGDTVQLPTWATDDGAVDAVAAAWMSVTDARPTALAASS
;
A
#
# COMPACT_ATOMS: atom_id res chain seq x y z
N MET A 1 13.79 -18.58 -33.08
CA MET A 1 12.60 -17.72 -33.31
C MET A 1 11.60 -18.04 -32.21
N ALA A 2 11.04 -17.03 -31.55
CA ALA A 2 9.94 -17.21 -30.60
C ALA A 2 8.67 -17.59 -31.37
N SER A 3 7.77 -18.38 -30.76
CA SER A 3 6.44 -18.60 -31.33
C SER A 3 5.66 -17.27 -31.33
N SER A 4 4.78 -17.05 -32.32
CA SER A 4 3.90 -15.87 -32.33
C SER A 4 3.00 -15.81 -31.09
N ILE A 5 2.60 -17.00 -30.60
CA ILE A 5 1.85 -17.15 -29.35
C ILE A 5 2.69 -16.65 -28.16
N LEU A 6 3.98 -16.99 -28.08
CA LEU A 6 4.84 -16.46 -27.01
C LEU A 6 4.95 -14.93 -27.06
N GLU A 7 5.01 -14.33 -28.26
CA GLU A 7 5.07 -12.88 -28.41
C GLU A 7 3.76 -12.21 -27.93
N ASP A 8 2.61 -12.72 -28.37
CA ASP A 8 1.27 -12.25 -27.96
C ASP A 8 1.02 -12.46 -26.45
N GLN A 9 1.60 -13.51 -25.86
CA GLN A 9 1.49 -13.84 -24.44
C GLN A 9 2.47 -13.07 -23.56
N THR A 10 3.50 -12.46 -24.15
CA THR A 10 4.56 -11.76 -23.42
C THR A 10 4.39 -10.24 -23.46
N VAL A 11 3.77 -9.72 -24.52
CA VAL A 11 3.63 -8.29 -24.77
C VAL A 11 2.18 -7.87 -24.67
N SER A 12 1.92 -6.66 -24.18
CA SER A 12 0.58 -6.08 -24.17
C SER A 12 0.07 -5.82 -25.58
N THR A 13 -1.18 -6.24 -25.85
CA THR A 13 -1.89 -5.99 -27.11
C THR A 13 -2.62 -4.65 -27.15
N LEU A 14 -2.52 -3.82 -26.09
CA LEU A 14 -3.15 -2.50 -26.07
C LEU A 14 -2.43 -1.51 -26.99
N PRO A 15 -3.18 -0.64 -27.71
CA PRO A 15 -2.60 0.40 -28.52
C PRO A 15 -1.67 1.31 -27.72
N ASP A 16 -0.50 1.62 -28.28
CA ASP A 16 0.52 2.45 -27.63
C ASP A 16 -0.02 3.84 -27.23
N ILE A 17 -0.98 4.38 -27.98
CA ILE A 17 -1.62 5.68 -27.67
C ILE A 17 -2.39 5.67 -26.34
N VAL A 18 -2.88 4.52 -25.88
CA VAL A 18 -3.57 4.35 -24.59
C VAL A 18 -2.57 3.97 -23.51
N LYS A 19 -1.67 3.04 -23.84
CA LYS A 19 -0.73 2.41 -22.92
C LYS A 19 0.38 3.37 -22.47
N ALA A 20 0.98 4.12 -23.41
CA ALA A 20 2.11 5.00 -23.11
C ALA A 20 1.75 6.14 -22.13
N PRO A 21 0.62 6.85 -22.27
CA PRO A 21 0.21 7.84 -21.27
C PRO A 21 -0.04 7.23 -19.89
N LEU A 22 -0.64 6.03 -19.82
CA LEU A 22 -0.88 5.33 -18.56
C LEU A 22 0.42 4.94 -17.85
N LEU A 23 1.38 4.39 -18.60
CA LEU A 23 2.69 4.06 -18.06
C LEU A 23 3.49 5.30 -17.67
N ALA A 24 3.45 6.36 -18.48
CA ALA A 24 4.13 7.61 -18.17
C ALA A 24 3.56 8.24 -16.88
N LEU A 25 2.23 8.27 -16.74
CA LEU A 25 1.57 8.76 -15.54
C LEU A 25 1.87 7.87 -14.32
N GLY A 26 1.81 6.55 -14.48
CA GLY A 26 2.17 5.59 -13.43
C GLY A 26 3.63 5.77 -12.98
N ALA A 27 4.56 5.80 -13.92
CA ALA A 27 5.98 6.04 -13.66
C ALA A 27 6.21 7.39 -12.97
N PHE A 28 5.55 8.45 -13.44
CA PHE A 28 5.61 9.76 -12.79
C PHE A 28 5.13 9.69 -11.33
N LEU A 29 3.97 9.08 -11.06
CA LEU A 29 3.43 8.95 -9.70
C LEU A 29 4.37 8.11 -8.81
N VAL A 30 4.91 7.00 -9.31
CA VAL A 30 5.85 6.14 -8.57
C VAL A 30 7.15 6.89 -8.28
N LEU A 31 7.76 7.51 -9.30
CA LEU A 31 9.02 8.25 -9.15
C LEU A 31 8.85 9.46 -8.24
N TYR A 32 7.77 10.22 -8.40
CA TYR A 32 7.46 11.35 -7.51
C TYR A 32 7.32 10.87 -6.08
N ARG A 33 6.58 9.77 -5.85
CA ARG A 33 6.39 9.23 -4.51
C ARG A 33 7.68 8.69 -3.89
N ILE A 34 8.55 8.05 -4.65
CA ILE A 34 9.82 7.50 -4.15
C ILE A 34 10.86 8.61 -3.91
N LEU A 35 10.97 9.57 -4.84
CA LEU A 35 12.04 10.58 -4.83
C LEU A 35 11.68 11.83 -4.03
N VAL A 36 10.40 12.26 -4.11
CA VAL A 36 9.90 13.53 -3.56
C VAL A 36 9.14 13.33 -2.25
N ILE A 37 8.13 12.45 -2.23
CA ILE A 37 7.34 12.15 -1.02
C ILE A 37 8.13 11.15 -0.16
N ARG A 38 9.19 11.63 0.50
CA ARG A 38 10.09 10.82 1.32
C ARG A 38 9.48 10.42 2.67
N ASP A 39 8.31 9.81 2.62
CA ASP A 39 7.66 9.23 3.77
C ASP A 39 8.24 7.84 4.05
N ARG A 40 9.06 7.74 5.09
CA ARG A 40 9.73 6.49 5.53
C ARG A 40 8.86 5.60 6.41
N ARG A 41 7.57 5.89 6.57
CA ARG A 41 6.66 5.00 7.30
C ARG A 41 6.71 3.59 6.69
N PRO A 42 6.63 2.53 7.52
CA PRO A 42 6.58 1.17 7.00
C PRO A 42 5.44 0.95 6.00
N THR A 43 4.29 1.59 6.20
CA THR A 43 3.13 1.54 5.29
C THR A 43 3.45 2.23 3.96
N SER A 44 3.99 3.45 3.98
CA SER A 44 4.39 4.16 2.76
C SER A 44 5.48 3.40 1.99
N THR A 45 6.45 2.83 2.71
CA THR A 45 7.50 2.00 2.12
C THR A 45 6.91 0.77 1.41
N ALA A 46 5.96 0.06 2.03
CA ALA A 46 5.30 -1.08 1.40
C ALA A 46 4.47 -0.68 0.17
N ALA A 47 3.79 0.46 0.22
CA ALA A 47 3.08 1.02 -0.93
C ALA A 47 4.03 1.43 -2.06
N ASN A 48 5.20 1.99 -1.74
CA ASN A 48 6.24 2.32 -2.72
C ASN A 48 6.81 1.06 -3.38
N TRP A 49 7.06 0.00 -2.61
CA TRP A 49 7.48 -1.28 -3.15
C TRP A 49 6.42 -1.91 -4.05
N TYR A 50 5.15 -1.85 -3.65
CA TYR A 50 4.05 -2.30 -4.50
C TYR A 50 4.04 -1.55 -5.84
N ALA A 51 4.10 -0.20 -5.79
CA ALA A 51 4.12 0.66 -6.97
C ALA A 51 5.36 0.43 -7.86
N PHE A 52 6.53 0.22 -7.24
CA PHE A 52 7.75 -0.11 -7.96
C PHE A 52 7.64 -1.45 -8.69
N TRP A 53 7.24 -2.51 -7.99
CA TRP A 53 7.20 -3.85 -8.56
C TRP A 53 6.10 -4.01 -9.62
N ILE A 54 4.95 -3.34 -9.47
CA ILE A 54 3.92 -3.34 -10.50
C ILE A 54 4.36 -2.55 -11.74
N ALA A 55 5.17 -1.48 -11.57
CA ALA A 55 5.77 -0.75 -12.69
C ALA A 55 6.83 -1.61 -13.41
N VAL A 56 7.69 -2.33 -12.67
CA VAL A 56 8.62 -3.30 -13.25
C VAL A 56 7.87 -4.38 -14.02
N TYR A 57 6.80 -4.94 -13.44
CA TYR A 57 5.95 -5.90 -14.14
C TYR A 57 5.39 -5.31 -15.44
N ALA A 58 4.79 -4.11 -15.39
CA ALA A 58 4.24 -3.47 -16.58
C ALA A 58 5.31 -3.22 -17.66
N LEU A 59 6.52 -2.79 -17.28
CA LEU A 59 7.64 -2.62 -18.21
C LEU A 59 8.04 -3.93 -18.88
N THR A 60 8.03 -5.06 -18.16
CA THR A 60 8.30 -6.38 -18.76
C THR A 60 7.27 -6.81 -19.80
N ARG A 61 6.14 -6.11 -19.93
CA ARG A 61 5.11 -6.35 -20.94
C ARG A 61 5.22 -5.41 -22.15
N GLU A 62 6.24 -4.55 -22.21
CA GLU A 62 6.40 -3.56 -23.27
C GLU A 62 7.26 -4.04 -24.44
N HIS A 63 6.73 -3.97 -25.67
CA HIS A 63 7.44 -4.38 -26.88
C HIS A 63 8.79 -3.68 -27.05
N ALA A 64 8.84 -2.39 -26.71
CA ALA A 64 10.07 -1.60 -26.76
C ALA A 64 11.17 -2.17 -25.84
N LEU A 65 10.81 -2.68 -24.65
CA LEU A 65 11.76 -3.31 -23.75
C LEU A 65 12.27 -4.63 -24.33
N HIS A 66 11.38 -5.47 -24.87
CA HIS A 66 11.76 -6.74 -25.50
C HIS A 66 12.71 -6.53 -26.68
N LYS A 67 12.41 -5.54 -27.53
CA LYS A 67 13.28 -5.13 -28.64
C LYS A 67 14.64 -4.65 -28.12
N TRP A 68 14.66 -3.78 -27.12
CA TRP A 68 15.90 -3.27 -26.54
C TRP A 68 16.76 -4.38 -25.89
N ILE A 69 16.14 -5.35 -25.23
CA ILE A 69 16.82 -6.53 -24.67
C ILE A 69 17.43 -7.38 -25.79
N GLY A 70 16.67 -7.63 -26.88
CA GLY A 70 17.12 -8.39 -28.03
C GLY A 70 18.28 -7.72 -28.79
N ASP A 71 18.24 -6.39 -28.92
CA ASP A 71 19.27 -5.59 -29.60
C ASP A 71 20.52 -5.39 -28.72
N SER A 72 20.42 -5.59 -27.40
CA SER A 72 21.51 -5.39 -26.46
C SER A 72 22.50 -6.55 -26.43
N ARG A 73 23.77 -6.27 -26.72
CA ARG A 73 24.87 -7.24 -26.71
C ARG A 73 25.03 -8.00 -25.38
N TYR A 74 24.62 -7.40 -24.26
CA TYR A 74 24.78 -7.99 -22.93
C TYR A 74 23.53 -8.74 -22.45
N LEU A 75 22.34 -8.35 -22.94
CA LEU A 75 21.06 -8.91 -22.49
C LEU A 75 20.44 -9.87 -23.50
N SER A 76 21.04 -10.04 -24.69
CA SER A 76 20.61 -10.98 -25.71
C SER A 76 20.62 -12.46 -25.26
N MET A 77 21.20 -12.76 -24.09
CA MET A 77 21.13 -14.08 -23.46
C MET A 77 19.77 -14.37 -22.81
N LEU A 78 18.98 -13.33 -22.52
CA LEU A 78 17.64 -13.47 -21.94
C LEU A 78 16.64 -13.78 -23.06
N SER A 79 15.94 -14.91 -22.95
CA SER A 79 14.82 -15.21 -23.83
C SER A 79 13.57 -14.41 -23.44
N MET A 80 12.60 -14.26 -24.35
CA MET A 80 11.29 -13.66 -24.01
C MET A 80 10.60 -14.40 -22.85
N SER A 81 10.77 -15.73 -22.77
CA SER A 81 10.26 -16.54 -21.67
C SER A 81 10.92 -16.18 -20.33
N ASP A 82 12.21 -15.85 -20.33
CA ASP A 82 12.92 -15.38 -19.13
C ASP A 82 12.41 -14.00 -18.70
N VAL A 83 12.24 -13.07 -19.63
CA VAL A 83 11.68 -11.74 -19.35
C VAL A 83 10.26 -11.85 -18.79
N ARG A 84 9.44 -12.77 -19.33
CA ARG A 84 8.10 -13.07 -18.82
C ARG A 84 8.13 -13.59 -17.38
N ASN A 85 9.03 -14.55 -17.08
CA ASN A 85 9.18 -15.09 -15.72
C ASN A 85 9.68 -14.03 -14.74
N ILE A 86 10.58 -13.13 -15.16
CA ILE A 86 11.00 -11.96 -14.37
C ILE A 86 9.79 -11.06 -14.08
N GLY A 87 8.95 -10.82 -15.09
CA GLY A 87 7.70 -10.09 -14.92
C GLY A 87 6.79 -10.71 -13.86
N TYR A 88 6.58 -12.02 -13.90
CA TYR A 88 5.75 -12.71 -12.92
C TYR A 88 6.36 -12.75 -11.52
N ALA A 89 7.69 -12.81 -11.39
CA ALA A 89 8.36 -12.64 -10.12
C ALA A 89 8.15 -11.20 -9.56
N ALA A 90 8.22 -10.17 -10.42
CA ALA A 90 7.89 -8.80 -10.05
C ALA A 90 6.41 -8.67 -9.65
N PHE A 91 5.50 -9.34 -10.35
CA PHE A 91 4.09 -9.41 -9.98
C PHE A 91 3.92 -10.02 -8.58
N ALA A 92 4.52 -11.18 -8.30
CA ALA A 92 4.50 -11.78 -6.96
C ALA A 92 5.11 -10.85 -5.89
N ALA A 93 6.19 -10.12 -6.20
CA ALA A 93 6.78 -9.13 -5.31
C ALA A 93 5.83 -7.97 -5.01
N SER A 94 5.06 -7.51 -6.01
CA SER A 94 4.03 -6.50 -5.80
C SER A 94 2.90 -7.03 -4.91
N ALA A 95 2.45 -8.27 -5.11
CA ALA A 95 1.46 -8.93 -4.26
C ALA A 95 1.89 -8.97 -2.80
N MET A 96 3.14 -9.37 -2.54
CA MET A 96 3.69 -9.42 -1.18
C MET A 96 3.89 -8.03 -0.59
N SER A 97 4.22 -7.03 -1.39
CA SER A 97 4.27 -5.63 -0.95
C SER A 97 2.89 -5.12 -0.54
N LEU A 98 1.84 -5.51 -1.27
CA LEU A 98 0.45 -5.20 -0.93
C LEU A 98 0.01 -5.93 0.34
N PHE A 99 0.39 -7.19 0.52
CA PHE A 99 0.17 -7.94 1.76
C PHE A 99 0.87 -7.28 2.96
N LEU A 100 2.15 -6.92 2.81
CA LEU A 100 2.89 -6.20 3.84
C LEU A 100 2.28 -4.84 4.16
N LEU A 101 1.77 -4.11 3.16
CA LEU A 101 1.02 -2.89 3.36
C LEU A 101 -0.20 -3.15 4.23
N ALA A 102 -0.99 -4.17 3.92
CA ALA A 102 -2.19 -4.52 4.70
C ALA A 102 -1.86 -4.91 6.15
N VAL A 103 -0.83 -5.73 6.36
CA VAL A 103 -0.39 -6.13 7.71
C VAL A 103 0.14 -4.94 8.49
N ARG A 104 0.94 -4.06 7.86
CA ARG A 104 1.47 -2.84 8.48
C ARG A 104 0.37 -1.83 8.79
N TRP A 105 -0.63 -1.73 7.93
CA TRP A 105 -1.81 -0.90 8.14
C TRP A 105 -2.58 -1.34 9.38
N ARG A 106 -2.74 -2.65 9.59
CA ARG A 106 -3.40 -3.20 10.77
C ARG A 106 -2.53 -3.11 12.02
N SER A 107 -1.22 -3.31 11.89
CA SER A 107 -0.35 -3.43 13.06
C SER A 107 -0.05 -2.09 13.73
N ARG A 108 -0.02 -0.94 13.02
CA ARG A 108 0.21 0.47 13.49
C ARG A 108 1.29 0.71 14.59
N THR A 109 2.01 -0.31 15.02
CA THR A 109 2.87 -0.35 16.21
C THR A 109 4.35 -0.35 15.86
N GLY A 110 4.70 -0.15 14.57
CA GLY A 110 6.08 -0.26 14.09
C GLY A 110 6.66 -1.69 14.14
N LEU A 111 5.94 -2.66 14.71
CA LEU A 111 6.39 -4.04 14.92
C LEU A 111 6.15 -4.97 13.73
N ALA A 112 6.01 -4.44 12.51
CA ALA A 112 6.11 -5.29 11.32
C ALA A 112 7.55 -5.77 11.19
N SER A 113 7.86 -6.84 11.93
CA SER A 113 9.21 -7.31 12.16
C SER A 113 9.95 -7.56 10.85
N LEU A 114 11.26 -7.32 10.88
CA LEU A 114 12.19 -7.75 9.82
C LEU A 114 11.89 -9.19 9.37
N ARG A 115 11.50 -10.07 10.31
CA ARG A 115 11.09 -11.45 10.04
C ARG A 115 9.95 -11.57 9.03
N LEU A 116 8.90 -10.74 9.13
CA LEU A 116 7.79 -10.77 8.18
C LEU A 116 8.25 -10.36 6.77
N SER A 117 9.16 -9.38 6.69
CA SER A 117 9.73 -8.94 5.41
C SER A 117 10.63 -10.02 4.82
N ILE A 118 11.43 -10.73 5.64
CA ILE A 118 12.23 -11.88 5.22
C ILE A 118 11.32 -13.01 4.72
N VAL A 119 10.27 -13.37 5.46
CA VAL A 119 9.31 -14.40 5.05
C VAL A 119 8.66 -14.04 3.72
N ALA A 120 8.22 -12.78 3.56
CA ALA A 120 7.68 -12.29 2.30
C ALA A 120 8.70 -12.43 1.15
N CYS A 121 9.96 -12.02 1.35
CA CYS A 121 11.01 -12.20 0.35
C CYS A 121 11.24 -13.68 0.01
N THR A 122 11.30 -14.57 1.01
CA THR A 122 11.45 -16.00 0.80
C THR A 122 10.31 -16.58 -0.03
N ILE A 123 9.07 -16.14 0.21
CA ILE A 123 7.90 -16.55 -0.58
C ILE A 123 8.04 -16.06 -2.03
N VAL A 124 8.40 -14.80 -2.26
CA VAL A 124 8.60 -14.25 -3.62
C VAL A 124 9.68 -15.03 -4.37
N VAL A 125 10.82 -15.26 -3.74
CA VAL A 125 11.93 -16.03 -4.34
C VAL A 125 11.50 -17.46 -4.61
N GLY A 126 10.81 -18.10 -3.67
CA GLY A 126 10.28 -19.46 -3.84
C GLY A 126 9.30 -19.56 -5.02
N ILE A 127 8.37 -18.61 -5.15
CA ILE A 127 7.45 -18.53 -6.30
C ILE A 127 8.22 -18.32 -7.59
N GLY A 128 9.17 -17.38 -7.64
CA GLY A 128 9.98 -17.11 -8.83
C GLY A 128 10.77 -18.34 -9.30
N VAL A 129 11.40 -19.06 -8.37
CA VAL A 129 12.11 -20.31 -8.67
C VAL A 129 11.14 -21.39 -9.16
N ALA A 130 9.98 -21.54 -8.51
CA ALA A 130 8.97 -22.51 -8.93
C ALA A 130 8.44 -22.22 -10.34
N LEU A 131 8.14 -20.96 -10.66
CA LEU A 131 7.73 -20.54 -11.99
C LEU A 131 8.81 -20.87 -13.04
N PHE A 132 10.08 -20.59 -12.73
CA PHE A 132 11.19 -20.91 -13.63
C PHE A 132 11.33 -22.42 -13.87
N VAL A 133 11.21 -23.24 -12.82
CA VAL A 133 11.25 -24.71 -12.93
C VAL A 133 10.08 -25.24 -13.75
N LEU A 134 8.87 -24.74 -13.51
CA LEU A 134 7.67 -25.13 -14.25
C LEU A 134 7.72 -24.71 -15.72
N ALA A 135 8.33 -23.55 -16.02
CA ALA A 135 8.52 -23.04 -17.38
C ALA A 135 9.73 -23.66 -18.10
N SER A 136 10.62 -24.39 -17.40
CA SER A 136 11.82 -24.98 -18.01
C SER A 136 11.57 -25.84 -19.27
N PRO A 137 10.47 -26.63 -19.38
CA PRO A 137 10.18 -27.38 -20.60
C PRO A 137 9.68 -26.51 -21.76
N ALA A 138 9.27 -25.27 -21.49
CA ALA A 138 8.74 -24.30 -22.46
C ALA A 138 9.79 -23.25 -22.89
N ARG A 139 11.10 -23.55 -22.83
CA ARG A 139 12.12 -22.60 -23.30
C ARG A 139 11.95 -22.33 -24.81
N GLY A 140 11.49 -21.11 -25.14
CA GLY A 140 11.18 -20.69 -26.51
C GLY A 140 9.70 -20.81 -26.91
N LEU A 141 8.84 -21.32 -26.02
CA LEU A 141 7.39 -21.44 -26.19
C LEU A 141 6.65 -20.74 -25.04
N ALA A 142 5.37 -20.47 -25.20
CA ALA A 142 4.53 -20.07 -24.07
C ALA A 142 4.21 -21.27 -23.16
N VAL A 143 4.08 -21.07 -21.85
CA VAL A 143 3.71 -22.15 -20.91
C VAL A 143 2.30 -22.70 -21.21
N GLU A 144 1.44 -21.87 -21.78
CA GLU A 144 0.12 -22.21 -22.29
C GLU A 144 0.17 -23.26 -23.40
N GLU A 145 1.24 -23.30 -24.20
CA GLU A 145 1.40 -24.25 -25.30
C GLU A 145 1.78 -25.67 -24.82
N LEU A 146 2.19 -25.83 -23.56
CA LEU A 146 2.56 -27.14 -23.01
C LEU A 146 1.37 -28.09 -22.85
N HIS A 147 0.12 -27.57 -22.77
CA HIS A 147 -1.11 -28.34 -22.56
C HIS A 147 -0.96 -29.45 -21.48
N SER A 148 -0.33 -29.10 -20.36
CA SER A 148 0.01 -30.07 -19.31
C SER A 148 -0.35 -29.51 -17.93
N TRP A 149 -0.35 -30.36 -16.90
CA TRP A 149 -0.58 -29.95 -15.51
C TRP A 149 0.33 -28.78 -15.07
N ARG A 150 1.52 -28.66 -15.69
CA ARG A 150 2.44 -27.55 -15.43
C ARG A 150 1.83 -26.20 -15.77
N THR A 151 1.03 -26.12 -16.84
CA THR A 151 0.32 -24.90 -17.26
C THR A 151 -0.66 -24.45 -16.18
N GLY A 152 -1.49 -25.37 -15.67
CA GLY A 152 -2.44 -25.10 -14.60
C GLY A 152 -1.76 -24.65 -13.31
N VAL A 153 -0.70 -25.36 -12.88
CA VAL A 153 0.06 -24.99 -11.67
C VAL A 153 0.78 -23.65 -11.83
N TYR A 154 1.39 -23.40 -12.99
CA TYR A 154 2.11 -22.15 -13.26
C TYR A 154 1.18 -20.93 -13.19
N LEU A 155 0.01 -20.99 -13.85
CA LEU A 155 -0.97 -19.90 -13.81
C LEU A 155 -1.62 -19.77 -12.43
N THR A 156 -1.78 -20.87 -11.70
CA THR A 156 -2.24 -20.82 -10.30
C THR A 156 -1.24 -20.12 -9.39
N LEU A 157 0.04 -20.47 -9.46
CA LEU A 157 1.09 -19.83 -8.65
C LEU A 157 1.25 -18.34 -8.97
N TYR A 158 1.10 -17.97 -10.24
CA TYR A 158 1.07 -16.58 -10.67
C TYR A 158 -0.05 -15.77 -9.98
N CYS A 159 -1.25 -16.35 -9.87
CA CYS A 159 -2.42 -15.65 -9.32
C CYS A 159 -2.56 -15.74 -7.79
N VAL A 160 -2.15 -16.84 -7.17
CA VAL A 160 -2.47 -17.16 -5.77
C VAL A 160 -1.85 -16.18 -4.76
N ALA A 161 -0.76 -15.50 -5.12
CA ALA A 161 -0.12 -14.52 -4.25
C ALA A 161 -0.97 -13.24 -4.10
N PHE A 162 -1.72 -12.86 -5.14
CA PHE A 162 -2.50 -11.62 -5.17
C PHE A 162 -3.85 -11.77 -4.46
N LEU A 163 -4.56 -12.89 -4.67
CA LEU A 163 -5.92 -13.07 -4.14
C LEU A 163 -6.03 -12.86 -2.61
N PRO A 164 -5.13 -13.42 -1.77
CA PRO A 164 -5.15 -13.16 -0.33
C PRO A 164 -4.82 -11.71 0.02
N ALA A 165 -3.87 -11.09 -0.68
CA ALA A 165 -3.48 -9.70 -0.44
C ALA A 165 -4.65 -8.75 -0.76
N GLU A 166 -5.30 -8.95 -1.91
CA GLU A 166 -6.50 -8.23 -2.33
C GLU A 166 -7.67 -8.45 -1.38
N GLY A 167 -7.89 -9.68 -0.91
CA GLY A 167 -8.95 -9.98 0.05
C GLY A 167 -8.81 -9.19 1.37
N ILE A 168 -7.59 -9.07 1.90
CA ILE A 168 -7.35 -8.29 3.11
C ILE A 168 -7.56 -6.79 2.85
N ILE A 169 -7.05 -6.26 1.73
CA ILE A 169 -7.27 -4.85 1.37
C ILE A 169 -8.76 -4.57 1.16
N ALA A 170 -9.49 -5.45 0.49
CA ALA A 170 -10.94 -5.32 0.31
C ALA A 170 -11.67 -5.29 1.65
N ALA A 171 -11.30 -6.14 2.61
CA ALA A 171 -11.86 -6.11 3.96
C ALA A 171 -11.60 -4.77 4.68
N ILE A 172 -10.38 -4.22 4.55
CA ILE A 172 -10.03 -2.90 5.09
C ILE A 172 -10.87 -1.81 4.43
N LEU A 173 -10.98 -1.81 3.10
CA LEU A 173 -11.76 -0.86 2.32
C LEU A 173 -13.25 -0.93 2.67
N ILE A 174 -13.82 -2.12 2.83
CA ILE A 174 -15.22 -2.29 3.29
C ILE A 174 -15.41 -1.67 4.68
N GLY A 175 -14.46 -1.88 5.59
CA GLY A 175 -14.46 -1.22 6.90
C GLY A 175 -14.44 0.31 6.76
N MET A 176 -13.58 0.85 5.90
CA MET A 176 -13.51 2.28 5.62
C MET A 176 -14.79 2.82 4.97
N ALA A 177 -15.42 2.08 4.06
CA ALA A 177 -16.67 2.46 3.41
C ALA A 177 -17.82 2.57 4.42
N ARG A 178 -17.87 1.64 5.39
CA ARG A 178 -18.87 1.63 6.46
C ARG A 178 -18.69 2.79 7.44
N ALA A 179 -17.45 3.21 7.68
CA ALA A 179 -17.11 4.31 8.59
C ALA A 179 -17.09 5.69 7.92
N ALA A 180 -17.09 5.77 6.59
CA ALA A 180 -16.99 7.02 5.86
C ALA A 180 -18.30 7.83 5.95
N THR A 181 -18.21 9.04 6.50
CA THR A 181 -19.30 10.03 6.52
C THR A 181 -19.31 10.91 5.25
N ASP A 182 -18.14 11.13 4.64
CA ASP A 182 -18.00 11.91 3.41
C ASP A 182 -18.21 11.06 2.14
N TRP A 183 -19.02 11.59 1.22
CA TRP A 183 -19.32 10.97 -0.07
C TRP A 183 -18.08 10.83 -0.95
N LYS A 184 -17.13 11.77 -0.89
CA LYS A 184 -15.90 11.72 -1.72
C LYS A 184 -15.04 10.53 -1.31
N ARG A 185 -14.82 10.38 0.01
CA ARG A 185 -14.11 9.24 0.59
C ARG A 185 -14.82 7.93 0.27
N ARG A 186 -16.14 7.89 0.39
CA ARG A 186 -16.93 6.69 0.06
C ARG A 186 -16.83 6.33 -1.42
N THR A 187 -16.89 7.31 -2.32
CA THR A 187 -16.75 7.10 -3.77
C THR A 187 -15.37 6.55 -4.12
N LEU A 188 -14.30 7.14 -3.57
CA LEU A 188 -12.95 6.64 -3.75
C LEU A 188 -12.84 5.17 -3.29
N VAL A 189 -13.33 4.86 -2.10
CA VAL A 189 -13.30 3.49 -1.57
C VAL A 189 -14.08 2.51 -2.46
N LEU A 190 -15.24 2.89 -2.97
CA LEU A 190 -16.03 2.05 -3.88
C LEU A 190 -15.32 1.82 -5.22
N LEU A 191 -14.65 2.83 -5.77
CA LEU A 191 -13.83 2.67 -6.98
C LEU A 191 -12.67 1.69 -6.75
N LEU A 192 -12.02 1.73 -5.59
CA LEU A 192 -10.96 0.79 -5.23
C LEU A 192 -11.49 -0.65 -5.04
N LEU A 193 -12.68 -0.81 -4.48
CA LEU A 193 -13.33 -2.12 -4.38
C LEU A 193 -13.69 -2.67 -5.76
N ALA A 194 -14.19 -1.83 -6.66
CA ALA A 194 -14.46 -2.23 -8.05
C ALA A 194 -13.17 -2.65 -8.77
N ALA A 195 -12.06 -1.93 -8.54
CA ALA A 195 -10.75 -2.29 -9.08
C ALA A 195 -10.27 -3.68 -8.60
N ILE A 196 -10.38 -3.93 -7.30
CA ILE A 196 -10.04 -5.24 -6.71
C ILE A 196 -10.95 -6.33 -7.27
N LEU A 197 -12.24 -6.07 -7.46
CA LEU A 197 -13.16 -7.04 -8.03
C LEU A 197 -12.78 -7.41 -9.47
N VAL A 198 -12.46 -6.41 -10.31
CA VAL A 198 -12.00 -6.64 -11.69
C VAL A 198 -10.70 -7.46 -11.70
N SER A 199 -9.75 -7.13 -10.81
CA SER A 199 -8.50 -7.86 -10.65
C SER A 199 -8.74 -9.32 -10.22
N ALA A 200 -9.56 -9.53 -9.20
CA ALA A 200 -9.89 -10.88 -8.71
C ALA A 200 -10.57 -11.74 -9.79
N ILE A 201 -11.45 -11.15 -10.61
CA ILE A 201 -12.06 -11.82 -11.76
C ILE A 201 -10.99 -12.17 -12.81
N ASP A 202 -10.06 -11.26 -13.12
CA ASP A 202 -8.94 -11.56 -14.03
C ASP A 202 -8.10 -12.73 -13.54
N LEU A 203 -7.70 -12.70 -12.27
CA LEU A 203 -6.88 -13.75 -11.66
C LEU A 203 -7.62 -15.09 -11.64
N ALA A 204 -8.89 -15.11 -11.22
CA ALA A 204 -9.69 -16.33 -11.17
C ALA A 204 -9.86 -16.94 -12.57
N THR A 205 -10.14 -16.11 -13.58
CA THR A 205 -10.30 -16.58 -14.96
C THR A 205 -9.01 -17.12 -15.55
N ARG A 206 -7.84 -16.57 -15.20
CA ARG A 206 -6.52 -17.14 -15.56
C ARG A 206 -6.27 -18.50 -14.91
N ILE A 207 -6.62 -18.68 -13.64
CA ILE A 207 -6.51 -19.98 -12.94
C ILE A 207 -7.38 -21.01 -13.67
N VAL A 208 -8.65 -20.70 -13.90
CA VAL A 208 -9.60 -21.61 -14.57
C VAL A 208 -9.10 -21.96 -15.97
N SER A 209 -8.69 -20.96 -16.75
CA SER A 209 -8.16 -21.17 -18.11
C SER A 209 -6.92 -22.05 -18.12
N GLY A 210 -6.00 -21.86 -17.16
CA GLY A 210 -4.79 -22.68 -17.06
C GLY A 210 -5.08 -24.15 -16.81
N TRP A 211 -6.08 -24.46 -15.99
CA TRP A 211 -6.52 -25.84 -15.76
C TRP A 211 -7.30 -26.43 -16.93
N MET A 212 -8.07 -25.62 -17.65
CA MET A 212 -8.73 -26.06 -18.90
C MET A 212 -7.70 -26.41 -19.97
N LEU A 213 -6.69 -25.55 -20.20
CA LEU A 213 -5.58 -25.84 -21.11
C LEU A 213 -4.79 -27.08 -20.69
N ALA A 214 -4.57 -27.27 -19.38
CA ALA A 214 -3.95 -28.48 -18.85
C ALA A 214 -4.75 -29.76 -19.11
N ALA A 215 -6.08 -29.64 -19.24
CA ALA A 215 -6.99 -30.73 -19.59
C ALA A 215 -7.12 -30.93 -21.12
N GLY A 216 -6.48 -30.09 -21.94
CA GLY A 216 -6.61 -30.11 -23.40
C GLY A 216 -7.87 -29.41 -23.93
N GLU A 217 -8.60 -28.69 -23.08
CA GLU A 217 -9.83 -27.99 -23.44
C GLU A 217 -9.52 -26.60 -24.01
N VAL A 218 -9.58 -26.48 -25.33
CA VAL A 218 -9.47 -25.21 -26.07
C VAL A 218 -10.86 -24.79 -26.52
N ASN A 219 -11.40 -23.73 -25.92
CA ASN A 219 -12.73 -23.22 -26.24
C ASN A 219 -12.79 -21.70 -26.12
N TRP A 220 -13.99 -21.12 -26.33
CA TRP A 220 -14.22 -19.67 -26.30
C TRP A 220 -13.72 -18.96 -25.03
N PHE A 221 -13.53 -19.69 -23.93
CA PHE A 221 -13.02 -19.15 -22.67
C PHE A 221 -11.50 -19.28 -22.54
N SER A 222 -10.92 -20.45 -22.85
CA SER A 222 -9.48 -20.71 -22.70
C SER A 222 -8.63 -20.18 -23.87
N GLU A 223 -9.18 -20.17 -25.09
CA GLU A 223 -8.48 -19.75 -26.32
C GLU A 223 -8.11 -18.26 -26.34
N PRO A 224 -9.00 -17.31 -25.98
CA PRO A 224 -8.60 -15.91 -25.95
C PRO A 224 -7.52 -15.64 -24.91
N ARG A 225 -7.46 -16.45 -23.84
CA ARG A 225 -6.45 -16.35 -22.78
C ARG A 225 -5.11 -16.94 -23.19
N SER A 226 -5.09 -17.98 -24.01
CA SER A 226 -3.86 -18.59 -24.54
C SER A 226 -3.30 -17.89 -25.78
N ALA A 227 -4.09 -17.06 -26.48
CA ALA A 227 -3.66 -16.36 -27.69
C ALA A 227 -3.38 -14.86 -27.46
N VAL A 228 -4.42 -14.00 -27.41
CA VAL A 228 -4.28 -12.53 -27.63
C VAL A 228 -4.67 -11.67 -26.41
N LEU A 229 -5.46 -12.21 -25.48
CA LEU A 229 -6.11 -11.44 -24.41
C LEU A 229 -5.57 -11.74 -23.01
N ASN A 230 -4.43 -12.41 -22.87
CA ASN A 230 -3.93 -12.76 -21.54
C ASN A 230 -3.79 -11.51 -20.65
N ASP A 231 -3.46 -10.36 -21.23
CA ASP A 231 -3.27 -9.08 -20.52
C ASP A 231 -4.34 -8.01 -20.72
N LEU A 232 -5.44 -8.31 -21.41
CA LEU A 232 -6.45 -7.30 -21.71
C LEU A 232 -6.98 -6.61 -20.43
N LEU A 233 -7.09 -7.37 -19.34
CA LEU A 233 -7.59 -6.87 -18.04
C LEU A 233 -6.49 -6.34 -17.11
N PHE A 234 -5.20 -6.48 -17.49
CA PHE A 234 -4.10 -6.00 -16.66
C PHE A 234 -4.03 -4.47 -16.62
N TYR A 235 -4.04 -3.77 -17.75
CA TYR A 235 -3.99 -2.30 -17.73
C TYR A 235 -5.26 -1.65 -17.14
N PRO A 236 -6.48 -2.20 -17.36
CA PRO A 236 -7.66 -1.80 -16.61
C PRO A 236 -7.58 -2.07 -15.11
N SER A 237 -6.74 -2.97 -14.61
CA SER A 237 -6.51 -3.12 -13.16
C SER A 237 -5.43 -2.15 -12.66
N VAL A 238 -4.40 -1.87 -13.47
CA VAL A 238 -3.32 -0.90 -13.18
C VAL A 238 -3.78 0.56 -13.22
N ILE A 239 -4.74 0.92 -14.10
CA ILE A 239 -5.26 2.30 -14.21
C ILE A 239 -5.81 2.82 -12.87
N TRP A 240 -6.30 1.91 -12.03
CA TRP A 240 -6.83 2.25 -10.70
C TRP A 240 -5.73 2.67 -9.70
N LEU A 241 -4.46 2.42 -10.00
CA LEU A 241 -3.33 2.97 -9.23
C LEU A 241 -3.25 4.50 -9.34
N VAL A 242 -3.73 5.07 -10.44
CA VAL A 242 -3.73 6.52 -10.67
C VAL A 242 -4.61 7.24 -9.64
N PRO A 243 -5.90 6.89 -9.43
CA PRO A 243 -6.72 7.46 -8.37
C PRO A 243 -6.16 7.28 -6.95
N VAL A 244 -5.36 6.24 -6.70
CA VAL A 244 -4.74 6.01 -5.38
C VAL A 244 -3.54 6.91 -5.16
N GLY A 245 -2.67 7.05 -6.16
CA GLY A 245 -1.43 7.82 -6.06
C GLY A 245 -1.61 9.31 -6.31
N ALA A 246 -2.50 9.69 -7.24
CA ALA A 246 -2.65 11.05 -7.70
C ALA A 246 -3.09 12.04 -6.60
N PRO A 247 -4.05 11.74 -5.69
CA PRO A 247 -4.45 12.70 -4.67
C PRO A 247 -3.31 13.12 -3.75
N LEU A 248 -2.44 12.18 -3.35
CA LEU A 248 -1.28 12.48 -2.51
C LEU A 248 -0.25 13.35 -3.25
N VAL A 249 0.04 13.02 -4.51
CA VAL A 249 0.96 13.79 -5.35
C VAL A 249 0.42 15.19 -5.64
N ILE A 250 -0.87 15.30 -5.98
CA ILE A 250 -1.54 16.58 -6.21
C ILE A 250 -1.54 17.42 -4.94
N GLN A 251 -1.83 16.82 -3.78
CA GLN A 251 -1.78 17.51 -2.50
C GLN A 251 -0.35 18.02 -2.23
N ASP A 252 0.67 17.18 -2.37
CA ASP A 252 2.07 17.58 -2.18
C ASP A 252 2.50 18.70 -3.15
N ILE A 253 2.15 18.61 -4.43
CA ILE A 253 2.41 19.68 -5.40
C ILE A 253 1.71 20.97 -4.99
N ARG A 254 0.43 20.91 -4.60
CA ARG A 254 -0.31 22.10 -4.13
C ARG A 254 0.32 22.72 -2.88
N MET A 255 0.81 21.87 -1.98
CA MET A 255 1.51 22.30 -0.76
C MET A 255 2.85 22.98 -1.10
N ARG A 256 3.64 22.42 -2.02
CA ARG A 256 4.93 22.98 -2.47
C ARG A 256 4.79 24.26 -3.27
N LEU A 257 3.72 24.41 -4.04
CA LEU A 257 3.42 25.62 -4.80
C LEU A 257 2.86 26.77 -3.93
N GLY A 258 2.83 26.62 -2.60
CA GLY A 258 2.43 27.71 -1.69
C GLY A 258 0.93 28.00 -1.69
N PHE A 259 0.10 27.16 -2.32
CA PHE A 259 -1.35 27.30 -2.27
C PHE A 259 -1.95 27.00 -0.88
N ALA A 260 -1.13 26.54 0.08
CA ALA A 260 -1.48 26.31 1.47
C ALA A 260 -0.85 27.39 2.38
N SER A 261 -1.35 28.63 2.29
CA SER A 261 -0.79 29.83 2.91
C SER A 261 -0.92 29.93 4.45
N SER A 262 -1.10 28.81 5.18
CA SER A 262 -1.25 28.82 6.64
C SER A 262 -0.58 27.66 7.38
N ALA A 263 0.36 26.96 6.74
CA ALA A 263 1.07 25.83 7.36
C ALA A 263 1.85 26.23 8.62
N GLU A 264 2.52 27.39 8.63
CA GLU A 264 3.29 27.86 9.80
C GLU A 264 2.40 28.16 11.01
N GLY A 265 1.25 28.79 10.80
CA GLY A 265 0.28 29.02 11.87
C GLY A 265 -0.26 27.71 12.45
N ARG A 266 -0.51 26.71 11.58
CA ARG A 266 -0.93 25.37 12.03
C ARG A 266 0.17 24.63 12.80
N ILE A 267 1.43 24.72 12.36
CA ILE A 267 2.56 24.16 13.12
C ILE A 267 2.60 24.76 14.51
N GLN A 268 2.49 26.09 14.64
CA GLN A 268 2.49 26.75 15.94
C GLN A 268 1.34 26.29 16.83
N ALA A 269 0.13 26.14 16.27
CA ALA A 269 -1.03 25.65 17.00
C ALA A 269 -0.89 24.18 17.45
N LEU A 270 -0.30 23.32 16.62
CA LEU A 270 -0.10 21.89 16.92
C LEU A 270 1.11 21.63 17.83
N SER A 271 2.10 22.53 17.85
CA SER A 271 3.39 22.32 18.52
C SER A 271 3.29 21.94 19.99
N PRO A 272 2.46 22.57 20.84
CA PRO A 272 2.40 22.22 22.25
C PRO A 272 1.97 20.77 22.48
N MET A 273 0.87 20.35 21.84
CA MET A 273 0.39 18.98 21.90
C MET A 273 1.39 17.98 21.32
N TRP A 274 2.00 18.34 20.18
CA TRP A 274 2.97 17.48 19.50
C TRP A 274 4.23 17.26 20.35
N ASN A 275 4.79 18.31 20.96
CA ASN A 275 5.97 18.21 21.82
C ASN A 275 5.70 17.32 23.04
N ASP A 276 4.55 17.48 23.70
CA ASP A 276 4.21 16.67 24.87
C ASP A 276 4.03 15.19 24.50
N LEU A 277 3.26 14.91 23.45
CA LEU A 277 2.99 13.54 23.01
C LEU A 277 4.23 12.82 22.50
N THR A 278 5.09 13.50 21.74
CA THR A 278 6.35 12.91 21.24
C THR A 278 7.38 12.73 22.34
N THR A 279 7.34 13.53 23.41
CA THR A 279 8.17 13.32 24.62
C THR A 279 7.73 12.06 25.36
N VAL A 280 6.41 11.83 25.46
CA VAL A 280 5.85 10.62 26.09
C VAL A 280 6.14 9.37 25.27
N ALA A 281 6.03 9.44 23.94
CA ALA A 281 6.12 8.28 23.06
C ALA A 281 7.11 8.50 21.90
N PRO A 282 8.42 8.62 22.19
CA PRO A 282 9.44 9.05 21.23
C PRO A 282 9.61 8.09 20.04
N GLN A 283 9.26 6.80 20.19
CA GLN A 283 9.33 5.83 19.12
C GLN A 283 8.35 6.07 17.96
N TYR A 284 7.34 6.94 18.14
CA TYR A 284 6.41 7.34 17.07
C TYR A 284 6.84 8.62 16.36
N ARG A 285 7.87 9.31 16.86
CA ARG A 285 8.48 10.42 16.14
C ARG A 285 9.16 9.85 14.89
N LEU A 286 8.84 10.39 13.72
CA LEU A 286 9.50 9.96 12.49
C LEU A 286 10.98 10.40 12.56
N ALA A 287 11.87 9.73 11.84
CA ALA A 287 13.29 10.13 11.82
C ALA A 287 13.47 11.52 11.19
N GLU A 288 14.21 12.41 11.83
CA GLU A 288 14.56 13.71 11.24
C GLU A 288 15.30 13.49 9.91
N LEU A 289 14.95 14.26 8.89
CA LEU A 289 15.64 14.25 7.61
C LEU A 289 17.01 14.90 7.81
N SER A 290 17.96 14.16 8.38
CA SER A 290 19.36 14.57 8.38
C SER A 290 19.88 14.48 6.94
N ASP A 291 20.45 15.58 6.46
CA ASP A 291 21.35 15.68 5.29
C ASP A 291 20.81 16.05 3.90
N SER A 292 19.52 16.33 3.70
CA SER A 292 19.10 16.86 2.38
C SER A 292 17.91 17.82 2.43
N GLY A 293 18.21 19.09 2.70
CA GLY A 293 17.25 20.20 2.62
C GLY A 293 16.28 20.27 3.81
N LEU A 294 16.01 21.48 4.27
CA LEU A 294 14.99 21.70 5.30
C LEU A 294 13.61 21.37 4.71
N PRO A 295 12.81 20.49 5.35
CA PRO A 295 11.46 20.18 4.88
C PRO A 295 10.60 21.45 4.88
N SER A 296 9.74 21.59 3.85
CA SER A 296 8.82 22.73 3.74
C SER A 296 7.93 22.84 4.99
N ALA A 297 7.42 24.04 5.32
CA ALA A 297 6.51 24.21 6.45
C ALA A 297 5.31 23.26 6.37
N THR A 298 4.72 23.10 5.20
CA THR A 298 3.57 22.21 5.00
C THR A 298 3.92 20.74 5.16
N GLU A 299 5.12 20.32 4.74
CA GLU A 299 5.62 18.96 4.97
C GLU A 299 5.85 18.69 6.46
N ARG A 300 6.40 19.68 7.20
CA ARG A 300 6.53 19.60 8.66
C ARG A 300 5.16 19.50 9.34
N GLU A 301 4.21 20.31 8.94
CA GLU A 301 2.84 20.29 9.47
C GLU A 301 2.16 18.94 9.24
N HIS A 302 2.18 18.43 8.00
CA HIS A 302 1.61 17.14 7.65
C HIS A 302 2.23 16.00 8.46
N ARG A 303 3.56 16.04 8.64
CA ARG A 303 4.30 15.08 9.47
C ARG A 303 3.89 15.14 10.94
N MET A 304 3.76 16.34 11.52
CA MET A 304 3.28 16.51 12.89
C MET A 304 1.90 15.88 13.07
N ARG A 305 0.98 16.08 12.12
CA ARG A 305 -0.36 15.47 12.17
C ARG A 305 -0.31 13.95 12.12
N ILE A 306 0.53 13.39 11.27
CA ILE A 306 0.74 11.94 11.19
C ILE A 306 1.27 11.40 12.53
N GLU A 307 2.29 12.03 13.11
CA GLU A 307 2.87 11.60 14.38
C GLU A 307 1.84 11.70 15.51
N LEU A 308 1.04 12.78 15.53
CA LEU A 308 -0.10 12.93 16.46
C LEU A 308 -1.13 11.83 16.26
N GLU A 309 -1.54 11.52 15.02
CA GLU A 309 -2.47 10.44 14.70
C GLU A 309 -1.95 9.10 15.27
N ASP A 310 -0.72 8.72 14.93
CA ASP A 310 -0.11 7.47 15.35
C ASP A 310 0.00 7.37 16.88
N ILE A 311 0.41 8.45 17.56
CA ILE A 311 0.49 8.50 19.02
C ILE A 311 -0.92 8.38 19.63
N VAL A 312 -1.91 9.12 19.14
CA VAL A 312 -3.29 9.06 19.66
C VAL A 312 -3.85 7.64 19.56
N PHE A 313 -3.65 6.96 18.44
CA PHE A 313 -4.08 5.57 18.28
C PHE A 313 -3.33 4.59 19.18
N ALA A 314 -2.04 4.82 19.41
CA ALA A 314 -1.26 4.01 20.33
C ALA A 314 -1.73 4.21 21.78
N MET A 315 -1.94 5.46 22.20
CA MET A 315 -2.38 5.83 23.54
C MET A 315 -3.80 5.33 23.82
N ALA A 316 -4.70 5.34 22.82
CA ALA A 316 -6.07 4.85 22.96
C ALA A 316 -6.16 3.44 23.59
N ARG A 317 -5.17 2.58 23.34
CA ARG A 317 -5.12 1.19 23.85
C ARG A 317 -4.88 1.08 25.35
N TYR A 318 -4.49 2.18 26.00
CA TYR A 318 -4.27 2.27 27.45
C TYR A 318 -5.50 2.79 28.20
N LEU A 319 -6.59 3.09 27.49
CA LEU A 319 -7.89 3.40 28.06
C LEU A 319 -8.67 2.12 28.41
N PRO A 320 -9.64 2.19 29.35
CA PRO A 320 -10.48 1.04 29.68
C PRO A 320 -11.22 0.46 28.47
N VAL A 321 -11.55 -0.84 28.50
CA VAL A 321 -12.06 -1.67 27.37
C VAL A 321 -13.38 -1.16 26.73
N ASN A 322 -14.07 -0.20 27.32
CA ASN A 322 -15.28 0.42 26.74
C ASN A 322 -15.25 1.95 26.80
N ALA A 323 -14.06 2.56 26.86
CA ALA A 323 -13.93 4.00 26.87
C ALA A 323 -14.44 4.59 25.55
N GLN A 324 -15.41 5.48 25.64
CA GLN A 324 -15.90 6.25 24.50
C GLN A 324 -15.19 7.60 24.48
N TRP A 325 -14.73 7.99 23.29
CA TRP A 325 -14.14 9.32 23.10
C TRP A 325 -15.23 10.39 23.24
N PRO A 326 -15.04 11.40 24.11
CA PRO A 326 -16.02 12.46 24.30
C PRO A 326 -16.16 13.30 23.03
N ALA A 327 -17.29 14.00 22.90
CA ALA A 327 -17.54 14.90 21.77
C ALA A 327 -16.74 16.21 21.89
N ASP A 328 -16.59 16.72 23.12
CA ASP A 328 -15.91 17.97 23.41
C ASP A 328 -14.37 17.86 23.26
N PRO A 329 -13.71 18.83 22.58
CA PRO A 329 -12.26 18.81 22.39
C PRO A 329 -11.44 18.85 23.68
N ALA A 330 -11.87 19.58 24.71
CA ALA A 330 -11.13 19.66 25.97
C ALA A 330 -11.24 18.35 26.76
N ASP A 331 -12.41 17.70 26.73
CA ASP A 331 -12.56 16.35 27.28
C ASP A 331 -11.72 15.32 26.54
N ARG A 332 -11.57 15.43 25.21
CA ARG A 332 -10.66 14.56 24.44
C ARG A 332 -9.21 14.76 24.86
N ALA A 333 -8.76 16.01 25.03
CA ALA A 333 -7.43 16.33 25.53
C ALA A 333 -7.20 15.73 26.94
N ARG A 334 -8.16 15.88 27.87
CA ARG A 334 -8.12 15.27 29.21
C ARG A 334 -7.97 13.74 29.14
N MET A 335 -8.79 13.10 28.31
CA MET A 335 -8.75 11.65 28.14
C MET A 335 -7.43 11.19 27.52
N LEU A 336 -6.85 11.96 26.59
CA LEU A 336 -5.55 11.66 25.99
C LEU A 336 -4.40 11.82 27.01
N HIS A 337 -4.42 12.84 27.88
CA HIS A 337 -3.47 12.95 28.98
C HIS A 337 -3.55 11.77 29.95
N LEU A 338 -4.77 11.29 30.27
CA LEU A 338 -4.96 10.09 31.10
C LEU A 338 -4.33 8.87 30.43
N ALA A 339 -4.55 8.69 29.13
CA ALA A 339 -3.95 7.60 28.36
C ALA A 339 -2.41 7.67 28.36
N CYS A 340 -1.84 8.88 28.16
CA CYS A 340 -0.39 9.12 28.22
C CYS A 340 0.20 8.81 29.60
N THR A 341 -0.51 9.15 30.68
CA THR A 341 -0.09 8.87 32.05
C THR A 341 -0.02 7.36 32.29
N ARG A 342 -1.03 6.61 31.83
CA ARG A 342 -1.07 5.14 31.92
C ARG A 342 -0.02 4.46 31.06
N TYR A 343 0.26 5.02 29.88
CA TYR A 343 1.34 4.57 29.01
C TYR A 343 2.71 4.73 29.68
N SER A 344 2.94 5.89 30.30
CA SER A 344 4.22 6.24 30.95
C SER A 344 4.49 5.46 32.23
N ALA A 345 3.47 4.91 32.89
CA ALA A 345 3.60 4.18 34.15
C ALA A 345 4.38 2.84 34.06
N LYS A 346 4.89 2.45 32.87
CA LYS A 346 5.78 1.30 32.56
C LYS A 346 5.37 -0.11 33.04
N ASN A 347 4.34 -0.25 33.88
CA ASN A 347 3.82 -1.51 34.42
C ASN A 347 2.42 -1.87 33.90
N THR A 348 1.79 -0.98 33.14
CA THR A 348 0.49 -1.26 32.51
C THR A 348 0.74 -1.95 31.17
N GLN A 349 0.59 -3.27 31.12
CA GLN A 349 0.35 -3.90 29.83
C GLN A 349 -0.91 -3.26 29.22
N PRO A 350 -0.96 -3.05 27.89
CA PRO A 350 -2.21 -2.63 27.25
C PRO A 350 -3.32 -3.58 27.71
N HIS A 351 -4.50 -3.07 28.04
CA HIS A 351 -5.56 -3.89 28.61
C HIS A 351 -5.79 -5.12 27.71
N PRO A 352 -5.89 -6.35 28.26
CA PRO A 352 -6.27 -7.53 27.47
C PRO A 352 -7.69 -7.29 26.95
N GLY A 353 -7.80 -6.92 25.67
CA GLY A 353 -9.01 -6.33 25.07
C GLY A 353 -8.81 -4.97 24.41
N GLY A 354 -7.61 -4.40 24.37
CA GLY A 354 -7.31 -3.12 23.70
C GLY A 354 -7.72 -3.06 22.22
N ASP A 355 -7.93 -4.21 21.57
CA ASP A 355 -8.46 -4.31 20.21
C ASP A 355 -9.97 -3.99 20.10
N THR A 356 -10.71 -3.94 21.22
CA THR A 356 -12.13 -3.54 21.25
C THR A 356 -12.34 -2.07 21.64
N VAL A 357 -11.29 -1.33 21.95
CA VAL A 357 -11.39 0.13 22.17
C VAL A 357 -11.82 0.79 20.86
N GLN A 358 -12.85 1.62 20.91
CA GLN A 358 -13.29 2.37 19.74
C GLN A 358 -12.15 3.30 19.30
N LEU A 359 -11.60 3.02 18.12
CA LEU A 359 -10.57 3.83 17.49
C LEU A 359 -11.07 5.28 17.38
N PRO A 360 -10.30 6.29 17.86
CA PRO A 360 -10.70 7.69 17.80
C PRO A 360 -10.85 8.14 16.35
N THR A 361 -12.07 8.09 15.80
CA THR A 361 -12.35 8.50 14.42
C THR A 361 -12.00 9.98 14.20
N TRP A 362 -12.12 10.79 15.25
CA TRP A 362 -11.72 12.20 15.27
C TRP A 362 -10.22 12.42 15.03
N ALA A 363 -9.35 11.45 15.34
CA ALA A 363 -7.91 11.58 15.12
C ALA A 363 -7.54 11.58 13.63
N THR A 364 -8.46 11.16 12.75
CA THR A 364 -8.30 11.21 11.29
C THR A 364 -8.96 12.44 10.64
N ASP A 365 -9.55 13.33 11.44
CA ASP A 365 -10.17 14.58 11.00
C ASP A 365 -9.28 15.75 11.40
N ASP A 366 -8.74 16.46 10.41
CA ASP A 366 -7.78 17.55 10.64
C ASP A 366 -8.35 18.67 11.52
N GLY A 367 -9.63 19.01 11.35
CA GLY A 367 -10.28 20.06 12.12
C GLY A 367 -10.57 19.63 13.56
N ALA A 368 -10.88 18.35 13.77
CA ALA A 368 -11.03 17.81 15.12
C ALA A 368 -9.69 17.75 15.86
N VAL A 369 -8.59 17.38 15.19
CA VAL A 369 -7.24 17.40 15.76
C VAL A 369 -6.84 18.84 16.13
N ASP A 370 -7.13 19.81 15.26
CA ASP A 370 -6.86 21.23 15.54
C ASP A 370 -7.63 21.74 16.76
N ALA A 371 -8.90 21.35 16.90
CA ALA A 371 -9.71 21.71 18.06
C ALA A 371 -9.15 21.12 19.37
N VAL A 372 -8.65 19.88 19.35
CA VAL A 372 -8.02 19.25 20.52
C VAL A 372 -6.67 19.91 20.83
N ALA A 373 -5.87 20.23 19.81
CA ALA A 373 -4.61 20.95 19.99
C ALA A 373 -4.82 22.34 20.61
N ALA A 374 -5.86 23.07 20.18
CA ALA A 374 -6.22 24.36 20.76
C ALA A 374 -6.64 24.23 22.24
N ALA A 375 -7.31 23.14 22.62
CA ALA A 375 -7.68 22.87 24.00
C ALA A 375 -6.55 22.26 24.86
N TRP A 376 -5.42 21.88 24.25
CA TRP A 376 -4.36 21.14 24.93
C TRP A 376 -3.74 21.90 26.10
N MET A 377 -3.40 23.18 25.88
CA MET A 377 -2.76 24.01 26.90
C MET A 377 -3.68 24.34 28.06
N SER A 378 -4.95 24.64 27.79
CA SER A 378 -5.92 24.96 28.84
C SER A 378 -6.21 23.76 29.76
N VAL A 379 -6.07 22.53 29.25
CA VAL A 379 -6.18 21.30 30.04
C VAL A 379 -4.91 21.00 30.82
N THR A 380 -3.74 21.27 30.24
CA THR A 380 -2.44 21.06 30.89
C THR A 380 -2.27 21.96 32.11
N ASP A 381 -2.68 23.23 32.00
CA ASP A 381 -2.62 24.22 33.09
C ASP A 381 -3.66 23.94 34.18
N ALA A 382 -4.78 23.29 33.83
CA ALA A 382 -5.83 22.90 34.76
C ALA A 382 -5.52 21.63 35.56
N ARG A 383 -4.29 21.08 35.48
CA ARG A 383 -3.86 19.92 36.29
C ARG A 383 -4.12 20.22 37.78
N PRO A 384 -5.08 19.55 38.43
CA PRO A 384 -5.21 19.69 39.85
C PRO A 384 -4.04 18.94 40.48
N THR A 385 -3.37 19.59 41.41
CA THR A 385 -2.54 19.01 42.48
C THR A 385 -3.26 17.91 43.30
N ALA A 386 -4.46 17.49 42.91
CA ALA A 386 -5.36 16.62 43.64
C ALA A 386 -5.09 15.11 43.49
N LEU A 387 -4.22 14.69 42.55
CA LEU A 387 -3.78 13.28 42.48
C LEU A 387 -2.70 12.92 43.52
N ALA A 388 -2.22 13.89 44.30
CA ALA A 388 -1.33 13.66 45.45
C ALA A 388 -2.08 13.53 46.79
N ALA A 389 -3.42 13.62 46.80
CA ALA A 389 -4.23 13.61 48.03
C ALA A 389 -5.04 12.31 48.22
N SER A 390 -4.84 11.28 47.40
CA SER A 390 -5.52 9.99 47.53
C SER A 390 -4.57 8.79 47.32
N SER A 391 -3.37 8.87 47.90
CA SER A 391 -2.48 7.73 48.12
C SER A 391 -2.44 7.38 49.59
#